data_AF-A0A2H0SEV6-F1
#
_entry.id   AF-A0A2H0SEV6-F1
#
_cell.length_a   1.000
_cell.length_b   1.000
_cell.length_c   1.000
_cell.angle_alpha   90.00
_cell.angle_beta   90.00
_cell.angle_gamma   90.00
#
_symmetry.space_group_name_H-M   'P 1'
#
loop_
_entity.id
_entity.type
_entity.pdbx_description
1 polymer ?
#
loop_
_entity_poly.entity_id
_entity_poly.type
_entity_poly.pdbx_seq_one_letter_code
_entity_poly.pdbx_strand_id
1 'polypeptide(L)'
;MDVNKLPRFLQLGGQVAAFFMALKGFSYFYEFLVFPAIMIWLGDSWGILVMTAAGTALNLIFILFYDWTEAEIVDEIREFMKRPAKTKVGTLLGKITNNRVGMFLLLSWEDPLYAIFYFRKGGRHGKSLEGSDWAIFIASNVMANFVWGSVVSTGLWLTTLFF
;
A
#
# COMPACT_ATOMS: atom_id res chain seq x y z
N MET A 1 -27.12 21.32 4.79
CA MET A 1 -26.27 21.97 3.77
C MET A 1 -26.35 21.12 2.53
N ASP A 2 -26.80 21.67 1.40
CA ASP A 2 -27.10 20.92 0.19
C ASP A 2 -25.79 20.51 -0.50
N VAL A 3 -25.46 19.21 -0.48
CA VAL A 3 -24.16 18.68 -0.95
C VAL A 3 -23.90 19.08 -2.40
N ASN A 4 -24.98 19.24 -3.19
CA ASN A 4 -24.95 19.63 -4.60
C ASN A 4 -24.48 21.07 -4.88
N LYS A 5 -24.33 21.92 -3.85
CA LYS A 5 -23.85 23.30 -3.99
C LYS A 5 -22.37 23.50 -3.64
N LEU A 6 -21.67 22.45 -3.24
CA LEU A 6 -20.23 22.50 -3.02
C LEU A 6 -19.48 22.60 -4.36
N PRO A 7 -18.40 23.40 -4.44
CA PRO A 7 -17.50 23.39 -5.58
C PRO A 7 -17.08 21.96 -5.92
N ARG A 8 -17.03 21.60 -7.21
CA ARG A 8 -16.70 20.25 -7.69
C ARG A 8 -15.43 19.68 -7.03
N PHE A 9 -14.42 20.51 -6.77
CA PHE A 9 -13.18 20.10 -6.09
C PHE A 9 -13.36 19.70 -4.62
N LEU A 10 -14.34 20.27 -3.92
CA LEU A 10 -14.68 19.90 -2.53
C LEU A 10 -15.54 18.63 -2.47
N GLN A 11 -16.42 18.42 -3.45
CA GLN A 11 -17.15 17.16 -3.60
C GLN A 11 -16.19 16.02 -3.96
N LEU A 12 -15.27 16.24 -4.92
CA LEU A 12 -14.20 15.31 -5.23
C LEU A 12 -13.33 15.06 -3.99
N GLY A 13 -12.84 16.12 -3.33
CA GLY A 13 -12.01 15.98 -2.12
C GLY A 13 -12.68 15.19 -1.00
N GLY A 14 -13.99 15.34 -0.82
CA GLY A 14 -14.76 14.54 0.13
C GLY A 14 -14.88 13.06 -0.26
N GLN A 15 -15.13 12.77 -1.54
CA GLN A 15 -15.18 11.40 -2.06
C GLN A 15 -13.83 10.69 -1.98
N VAL A 16 -12.75 11.43 -2.24
CA VAL A 16 -11.35 10.98 -2.11
C VAL A 16 -11.04 10.62 -0.67
N ALA A 17 -11.31 11.54 0.26
CA ALA A 17 -11.06 11.30 1.67
C ALA A 17 -11.86 10.09 2.18
N ALA A 18 -13.12 9.94 1.75
CA ALA A 18 -13.94 8.79 2.07
C ALA A 18 -13.37 7.48 1.51
N PHE A 19 -12.89 7.49 0.26
CA PHE A 19 -12.23 6.33 -0.35
C PHE A 19 -10.97 5.92 0.42
N PHE A 20 -10.09 6.86 0.75
CA PHE A 20 -8.88 6.57 1.54
C PHE A 20 -9.19 6.10 2.95
N MET A 21 -10.20 6.67 3.61
CA MET A 21 -10.64 6.18 4.91
C MET A 21 -11.20 4.76 4.81
N ALA A 22 -11.95 4.44 3.75
CA ALA A 22 -12.42 3.09 3.50
C ALA A 22 -11.28 2.11 3.23
N LEU A 23 -10.28 2.51 2.42
CA LEU A 23 -9.07 1.71 2.17
C LEU A 23 -8.28 1.46 3.44
N LYS A 24 -8.04 2.51 4.23
CA LYS A 24 -7.32 2.40 5.49
C LYS A 24 -8.08 1.51 6.47
N GLY A 25 -9.39 1.69 6.59
CA GLY A 25 -10.25 0.83 7.41
C GLY A 25 -10.22 -0.64 6.95
N PHE A 26 -10.25 -0.88 5.65
CA PHE A 26 -10.10 -2.21 5.07
C PHE A 26 -8.71 -2.80 5.34
N SER A 27 -7.64 -2.01 5.25
CA SER A 27 -6.27 -2.42 5.59
C SER A 27 -6.19 -2.85 7.05
N TYR A 28 -6.73 -2.07 7.99
CA TYR A 28 -6.79 -2.44 9.41
C TYR A 28 -7.56 -3.75 9.63
N PHE A 29 -8.72 -3.89 8.99
CA PHE A 29 -9.49 -5.13 9.07
C PHE A 29 -8.68 -6.32 8.54
N TYR A 30 -8.02 -6.14 7.40
CA TYR A 30 -7.20 -7.17 6.79
C TYR A 30 -5.99 -7.55 7.65
N GLU A 31 -5.24 -6.57 8.16
CA GLU A 31 -4.00 -6.76 8.91
C GLU A 31 -4.21 -7.30 10.32
N PHE A 32 -5.24 -6.84 11.03
CA PHE A 32 -5.43 -7.16 12.44
C PHE A 32 -6.48 -8.26 12.70
N LEU A 33 -7.34 -8.55 11.72
CA LEU A 33 -8.33 -9.62 11.86
C LEU A 33 -8.08 -10.77 10.89
N VAL A 34 -8.02 -10.49 9.58
CA VAL A 34 -7.92 -11.54 8.56
C VAL A 34 -6.56 -12.23 8.62
N PHE A 35 -5.46 -11.46 8.67
CA PHE A 35 -4.10 -12.00 8.67
C PHE A 35 -3.84 -12.93 9.87
N PRO A 36 -4.10 -12.53 11.12
CA PRO A 36 -3.88 -13.41 12.27
C PRO A 36 -4.80 -14.63 12.25
N ALA A 37 -6.07 -14.47 11.85
CA ALA A 37 -7.01 -15.59 11.76
C ALA A 37 -6.54 -16.67 10.76
N ILE A 38 -6.05 -16.25 9.59
CA ILE A 38 -5.52 -17.18 8.58
C ILE A 38 -4.24 -17.84 9.06
N MET A 39 -3.34 -17.11 9.74
CA MET A 39 -2.13 -17.69 10.31
C MET A 39 -2.44 -18.70 11.42
N ILE A 40 -3.42 -18.44 12.29
CA ILE A 40 -3.87 -19.40 13.29
C ILE A 40 -4.42 -20.68 12.64
N TRP A 41 -5.18 -20.52 11.55
CA TRP A 41 -5.83 -21.65 10.89
C TRP A 41 -4.88 -22.53 10.05
N LEU A 42 -3.94 -21.91 9.33
CA LEU A 42 -3.05 -22.60 8.38
C LEU A 42 -1.62 -22.80 8.91
N GLY A 43 -1.28 -22.17 10.04
CA GLY A 43 0.09 -22.05 10.53
C GLY A 43 0.89 -20.97 9.81
N ASP A 44 2.06 -20.64 10.35
CA ASP A 44 2.82 -19.46 9.93
C ASP A 44 3.22 -19.48 8.46
N SER A 45 3.82 -20.57 7.98
CA SER A 45 4.36 -20.64 6.62
C SER A 45 3.26 -20.55 5.54
N TRP A 46 2.19 -21.32 5.71
CA TRP A 46 1.07 -21.31 4.77
C TRP A 46 0.22 -20.04 4.90
N GLY A 47 0.05 -19.53 6.12
CA GLY A 47 -0.62 -18.26 6.36
C GLY A 47 0.06 -17.11 5.63
N ILE A 48 1.38 -16.95 5.78
CA ILE A 48 2.15 -15.91 5.09
C ILE A 48 2.03 -16.04 3.57
N LEU A 49 2.14 -17.26 3.03
CA LEU A 49 2.05 -17.49 1.58
C LEU A 49 0.67 -17.13 1.03
N VAL A 50 -0.41 -17.59 1.68
CA VAL A 50 -1.79 -17.31 1.27
C VAL A 50 -2.09 -15.82 1.37
N MET A 51 -1.66 -15.18 2.45
CA MET A 51 -1.86 -13.73 2.64
C MET A 51 -1.05 -12.91 1.64
N THR A 52 0.17 -13.34 1.30
CA THR A 52 0.96 -12.71 0.22
C THR A 52 0.23 -12.79 -1.11
N ALA A 53 -0.32 -13.95 -1.47
CA ALA A 53 -1.07 -14.13 -2.71
C ALA A 53 -2.35 -13.28 -2.72
N ALA A 54 -3.12 -13.29 -1.63
CA ALA A 54 -4.35 -12.52 -1.50
C ALA A 54 -4.08 -11.00 -1.51
N GLY A 55 -3.07 -10.52 -0.78
CA GLY A 55 -2.65 -9.12 -0.77
C GLY A 55 -2.16 -8.66 -2.15
N THR A 56 -1.39 -9.52 -2.83
CA THR A 56 -0.97 -9.26 -4.22
C THR A 56 -2.19 -9.15 -5.14
N ALA A 57 -3.17 -10.05 -5.04
CA ALA A 57 -4.38 -10.00 -5.86
C ALA A 57 -5.20 -8.73 -5.59
N LEU A 58 -5.37 -8.35 -4.33
CA LEU A 58 -6.07 -7.11 -3.94
C LEU A 58 -5.37 -5.87 -4.48
N ASN A 59 -4.05 -5.78 -4.34
CA ASN A 59 -3.27 -4.66 -4.85
C ASN A 59 -3.30 -4.60 -6.37
N LEU A 60 -3.34 -5.74 -7.07
CA LEU A 60 -3.54 -5.76 -8.51
C LEU A 60 -4.91 -5.21 -8.89
N ILE A 61 -5.98 -5.60 -8.18
CA ILE A 61 -7.32 -5.06 -8.39
C ILE A 61 -7.32 -3.54 -8.20
N PHE A 62 -6.62 -3.02 -7.20
CA PHE A 62 -6.48 -1.57 -7.01
C PHE A 62 -5.77 -0.87 -8.16
N ILE A 63 -4.68 -1.45 -8.67
CA ILE A 63 -3.98 -0.89 -9.83
C ILE A 63 -4.88 -0.90 -11.07
N LEU A 64 -5.63 -1.99 -11.30
CA LEU A 64 -6.55 -2.09 -12.43
C LEU A 64 -7.71 -1.10 -12.32
N PHE A 65 -8.27 -0.94 -11.11
CA PHE A 65 -9.31 0.04 -10.85
C PHE A 65 -8.80 1.47 -11.03
N TYR A 66 -7.55 1.74 -10.60
CA TYR A 66 -6.89 3.02 -10.84
C TYR A 66 -6.71 3.30 -12.33
N ASP A 67 -6.16 2.34 -13.09
CA ASP A 67 -5.96 2.48 -14.53
C ASP A 67 -7.29 2.67 -15.28
N TRP A 68 -8.38 2.05 -14.79
CA TRP A 68 -9.72 2.18 -15.36
C TRP A 68 -10.37 3.54 -15.08
N THR A 69 -10.13 4.11 -13.90
CA THR A 69 -10.80 5.35 -13.47
C THR A 69 -10.05 6.61 -13.88
N GLU A 70 -8.85 6.50 -14.45
CA GLU A 70 -7.96 7.62 -14.79
C GLU A 70 -7.87 8.66 -13.66
N ALA A 71 -7.88 8.20 -12.41
CA ALA A 71 -8.16 9.06 -11.27
C ALA A 71 -7.08 10.15 -11.10
N GLU A 72 -7.39 11.37 -11.52
CA GLU A 72 -6.56 12.60 -11.34
C GLU A 72 -6.04 12.74 -9.90
N ILE A 73 -6.83 12.26 -8.95
CA ILE A 73 -6.57 12.24 -7.51
C ILE A 73 -5.26 11.53 -7.15
N VAL A 74 -4.93 10.43 -7.83
CA VAL A 74 -3.71 9.66 -7.52
C VAL A 74 -2.49 10.36 -8.11
N ASP A 75 -2.65 11.08 -9.22
CA ASP A 75 -1.59 11.93 -9.76
C ASP A 75 -1.27 13.10 -8.80
N GLU A 76 -2.29 13.71 -8.18
CA GLU A 76 -2.09 14.71 -7.12
C GLU A 76 -1.34 14.14 -5.91
N ILE A 77 -1.64 12.90 -5.50
CA ILE A 77 -0.95 12.22 -4.40
C ILE A 77 0.47 11.86 -4.79
N ARG A 78 0.71 11.43 -6.03
CA ARG A 78 2.06 11.17 -6.54
C ARG A 78 2.89 12.44 -6.55
N GLU A 79 2.31 13.58 -6.93
CA GLU A 79 2.96 14.88 -6.83
C GLU A 79 3.20 15.30 -5.39
N PHE A 80 2.24 15.05 -4.49
CA PHE A 80 2.39 15.29 -3.06
C PHE A 80 3.54 14.48 -2.46
N MET A 81 3.65 13.18 -2.79
CA MET A 81 4.73 12.29 -2.35
C MET A 81 6.11 12.69 -2.92
N LYS A 82 6.15 13.40 -4.05
CA LYS A 82 7.40 13.95 -4.62
C LYS A 82 7.87 15.23 -3.93
N ARG A 83 7.05 15.86 -3.08
CA ARG A 83 7.46 17.08 -2.38
C ARG A 83 8.48 16.75 -1.29
N PRO A 84 9.66 17.38 -1.29
CA PRO A 84 10.66 17.13 -0.25
C PRO A 84 10.13 17.56 1.12
N ALA A 85 10.16 16.65 2.10
CA ALA A 85 9.78 16.95 3.47
C ALA A 85 10.74 17.98 4.10
N LYS A 86 10.20 19.12 4.57
CA LYS A 86 10.98 20.25 5.16
C LYS A 86 11.41 20.02 6.62
N THR A 87 11.16 18.86 7.21
CA THR A 87 11.46 18.55 8.61
C THR A 87 12.82 17.89 8.80
N LYS A 88 13.42 17.98 10.00
CA LYS A 88 14.70 17.34 10.35
C LYS A 88 14.69 15.81 10.17
N VAL A 89 13.54 15.18 10.46
CA VAL A 89 13.28 13.75 10.16
C VAL A 89 13.26 13.54 8.63
N GLY A 90 12.67 14.47 7.88
CA GLY A 90 12.69 14.49 6.41
C GLY A 90 14.10 14.61 5.81
N THR A 91 15.07 15.21 6.51
CA THR A 91 16.46 15.27 6.06
C THR A 91 17.20 13.94 6.28
N LEU A 92 16.91 13.22 7.36
CA LEU A 92 17.48 11.89 7.64
C LEU A 92 16.87 10.84 6.71
N LEU A 93 15.54 10.86 6.57
CA LEU A 93 14.81 10.09 5.56
C LEU A 93 15.31 10.44 4.16
N GLY A 94 15.56 11.71 3.87
CA GLY A 94 16.13 12.21 2.61
C GLY A 94 17.46 11.55 2.20
N LYS A 95 18.28 11.14 3.17
CA LYS A 95 19.53 10.39 2.89
C LYS A 95 19.26 8.92 2.55
N ILE A 96 18.28 8.29 3.20
CA ILE A 96 17.86 6.90 2.94
C ILE A 96 17.09 6.82 1.61
N THR A 97 16.26 7.82 1.32
CA THR A 97 15.46 7.93 0.10
C THR A 97 16.26 8.45 -1.11
N ASN A 98 17.50 8.90 -0.91
CA ASN A 98 18.39 9.32 -1.99
C ASN A 98 18.91 8.15 -2.84
N ASN A 99 18.79 6.89 -2.36
CA ASN A 99 19.04 5.71 -3.18
C ASN A 99 17.73 4.99 -3.49
N ARG A 100 17.65 4.36 -4.67
CA ARG A 100 16.43 3.69 -5.14
C ARG A 100 15.99 2.53 -4.25
N VAL A 101 16.94 1.82 -3.63
CA VAL A 101 16.64 0.63 -2.81
C VAL A 101 15.99 1.03 -1.49
N GLY A 102 16.53 2.01 -0.78
CA GLY A 102 15.99 2.51 0.48
C GLY A 102 14.61 3.13 0.30
N MET A 103 14.39 3.87 -0.79
CA MET A 103 13.05 4.35 -1.13
C MET A 103 12.09 3.19 -1.44
N PHE A 104 12.54 2.16 -2.17
CA PHE A 104 11.73 0.97 -2.42
C PHE A 104 11.36 0.23 -1.13
N LEU A 105 12.32 0.00 -0.23
CA LEU A 105 12.08 -0.66 1.04
C LEU A 105 11.13 0.16 1.93
N LEU A 106 11.32 1.47 2.00
CA LEU A 106 10.47 2.34 2.82
C LEU A 106 9.03 2.37 2.31
N LEU A 107 8.84 2.55 1.00
CA LEU A 107 7.50 2.58 0.42
C LEU A 107 6.83 1.22 0.50
N SER A 108 7.57 0.13 0.24
CA SER A 108 7.02 -1.22 0.32
C SER A 108 6.69 -1.63 1.76
N TRP A 109 7.39 -1.08 2.76
CA TRP A 109 7.06 -1.29 4.17
C TRP A 109 5.73 -0.62 4.53
N GLU A 110 5.53 0.62 4.09
CA GLU A 110 4.32 1.38 4.38
C GLU A 110 3.11 0.82 3.62
N ASP A 111 3.22 0.71 2.29
CA ASP A 111 2.20 0.13 1.43
C ASP A 111 2.83 -0.29 0.08
N PRO A 112 2.74 -1.56 -0.33
CA PRO A 112 3.22 -2.01 -1.64
C PRO A 112 2.66 -1.21 -2.83
N LEU A 113 1.47 -0.61 -2.71
CA LEU A 113 0.88 0.29 -3.69
C LEU A 113 1.67 1.60 -3.83
N TYR A 114 2.20 2.15 -2.74
CA TYR A 114 3.04 3.35 -2.80
C TYR A 114 4.33 3.08 -3.55
N ALA A 115 4.94 1.91 -3.35
CA ALA A 115 6.15 1.51 -4.05
C ALA A 115 5.92 1.42 -5.56
N ILE A 116 4.86 0.75 -6.00
CA ILE A 116 4.55 0.63 -7.43
C ILE A 116 4.19 2.00 -8.02
N PHE A 117 3.34 2.83 -7.40
CA PHE A 117 3.00 4.15 -7.95
C PHE A 117 4.20 5.10 -8.02
N TYR A 118 5.14 4.98 -7.08
CA TYR A 118 6.37 5.77 -7.12
C TYR A 118 7.29 5.34 -8.26
N PHE A 119 7.63 4.06 -8.36
CA PHE A 119 8.62 3.54 -9.30
C PHE A 119 8.08 3.20 -10.69
N ARG A 120 6.77 3.04 -10.85
CA ARG A 120 6.11 2.72 -12.13
C ARG A 120 6.49 3.74 -13.19
N LYS A 121 7.07 3.23 -14.28
CA LYS A 121 7.48 4.02 -15.44
C LYS A 121 6.45 3.96 -16.56
N GLY A 122 5.80 2.81 -16.75
CA GLY A 122 4.75 2.62 -17.75
C GLY A 122 3.41 3.17 -17.27
N GLY A 123 2.68 3.87 -18.14
CA GLY A 123 1.29 4.26 -17.88
C GLY A 123 1.11 5.65 -17.26
N ARG A 124 1.37 6.70 -18.06
CA ARG A 124 0.40 7.81 -18.11
C ARG A 124 -0.73 7.34 -19.01
N HIS A 125 -1.98 7.41 -18.54
CA HIS A 125 -3.21 7.21 -19.34
C HIS A 125 -3.37 5.77 -19.89
N GLY A 126 -3.88 4.84 -19.06
CA GLY A 126 -4.48 3.59 -19.54
C GLY A 126 -3.54 2.54 -20.14
N LYS A 127 -2.22 2.60 -19.92
CA LYS A 127 -1.29 1.53 -20.36
C LYS A 127 -0.97 0.55 -19.23
N SER A 128 -1.13 -0.74 -19.55
CA SER A 128 -0.81 -1.90 -18.72
C SER A 128 0.61 -1.85 -18.12
N LEU A 129 0.80 -2.53 -16.99
CA LEU A 129 2.10 -2.67 -16.30
C LEU A 129 3.17 -3.26 -17.25
N GLU A 130 4.30 -2.57 -17.38
CA GLU A 130 5.47 -3.11 -18.10
C GLU A 130 6.16 -4.20 -17.28
N GLY A 131 7.00 -5.03 -17.92
CA GLY A 131 7.67 -6.15 -17.23
C GLY A 131 8.48 -5.73 -16.00
N SER A 132 9.11 -4.55 -16.02
CA SER A 132 9.80 -4.01 -14.83
C SER A 132 8.86 -3.55 -13.73
N ASP A 133 7.67 -3.06 -14.09
CA ASP A 133 6.66 -2.62 -13.13
C ASP A 133 6.07 -3.84 -12.40
N TRP A 134 5.88 -4.97 -13.10
CA TRP A 134 5.51 -6.25 -12.49
C TRP A 134 6.55 -6.74 -11.47
N ALA A 135 7.84 -6.62 -11.78
CA ALA A 135 8.90 -7.03 -10.84
C ALA A 135 8.86 -6.19 -9.56
N ILE A 136 8.68 -4.87 -9.68
CA ILE A 136 8.54 -3.96 -8.53
C ILE A 136 7.29 -4.30 -7.72
N PHE A 137 6.17 -4.53 -8.41
CA PHE A 137 4.89 -4.87 -7.80
C PHE A 137 4.96 -6.18 -7.00
N ILE A 138 5.50 -7.24 -7.60
CA ILE A 138 5.64 -8.53 -6.92
C ILE A 138 6.62 -8.39 -5.75
N ALA A 139 7.77 -7.74 -5.97
CA ALA A 139 8.78 -7.59 -4.93
C ALA A 139 8.26 -6.78 -3.74
N SER A 140 7.51 -5.70 -3.97
CA SER A 140 6.96 -4.88 -2.89
C SER A 140 5.92 -5.65 -2.09
N ASN A 141 5.03 -6.39 -2.75
CA ASN A 141 4.02 -7.21 -2.10
C ASN A 141 4.63 -8.33 -1.26
N VAL A 142 5.58 -9.07 -1.83
CA VAL A 142 6.28 -10.15 -1.11
C VAL A 142 6.98 -9.58 0.12
N MET A 143 7.73 -8.49 -0.03
CA MET A 143 8.45 -7.88 1.07
C MET A 143 7.50 -7.43 2.20
N ALA A 144 6.43 -6.70 1.86
CA ALA A 144 5.45 -6.20 2.82
C ALA A 144 4.79 -7.34 3.60
N ASN A 145 4.29 -8.36 2.90
CA ASN A 145 3.58 -9.47 3.53
C ASN A 145 4.50 -10.40 4.33
N PHE A 146 5.75 -10.60 3.91
CA PHE A 146 6.72 -11.35 4.72
C PHE A 146 7.07 -10.63 6.02
N VAL A 147 7.31 -9.32 5.94
CA VAL A 147 7.56 -8.49 7.11
C VAL A 147 6.37 -8.57 8.07
N TRP A 148 5.16 -8.26 7.60
CA TRP A 148 3.98 -8.25 8.45
C TRP A 148 3.66 -9.64 9.00
N GLY A 149 3.77 -10.66 8.15
CA GLY A 149 3.65 -12.06 8.56
C GLY A 149 4.62 -12.45 9.67
N SER A 150 5.86 -11.97 9.62
CA SER A 150 6.85 -12.20 10.69
C SER A 150 6.46 -11.50 11.99
N VAL A 151 5.91 -10.28 11.91
CA VAL A 151 5.38 -9.54 13.07
C VAL A 151 4.20 -10.29 13.70
N VAL A 152 3.25 -10.74 12.88
CA VAL A 152 2.07 -11.49 13.36
C VAL A 152 2.48 -12.84 13.96
N SER A 153 3.35 -13.62 13.29
CA SER A 153 3.90 -14.88 13.83
C SER A 153 4.57 -14.65 15.18
N THR A 154 5.44 -13.63 15.29
CA THR A 154 6.10 -13.29 16.56
C THR A 154 5.08 -12.93 17.63
N GLY A 155 4.05 -12.14 17.28
CA GLY A 155 2.97 -11.78 18.19
C GLY A 155 2.20 -13.00 18.70
N LEU A 156 1.78 -13.90 17.79
CA LEU A 156 1.09 -15.14 18.13
C LEU A 156 1.96 -16.03 19.02
N TRP A 157 3.22 -16.21 18.68
CA TRP A 157 4.16 -17.00 19.48
C TRP A 157 4.33 -16.43 20.89
N LEU A 158 4.49 -15.11 21.03
CA LEU A 158 4.53 -14.46 22.34
C LEU A 158 3.25 -14.72 23.13
N THR A 159 2.06 -14.64 22.51
CA THR A 159 0.81 -14.96 23.22
C THR A 159 0.76 -16.41 23.70
N THR A 160 1.29 -17.37 22.94
CA THR A 160 1.33 -18.77 23.39
C THR A 160 2.33 -19.05 24.52
N LEU A 161 3.30 -18.16 24.76
CA LEU A 161 4.25 -18.30 25.87
C LEU A 161 3.72 -17.74 27.20
N PHE A 162 2.83 -16.75 27.14
CA PHE A 162 2.34 -16.04 28.32
C PHE A 162 0.95 -16.53 28.80
N PHE A 163 0.31 -17.45 28.07
CA PHE A 163 -0.98 -18.07 28.39
C PHE A 163 -0.87 -19.59 28.28
#